data_AF-A0A967FML7-F1
#
_entry.id   AF-A0A967FML7-F1
#
_cell.length_a   1.000
_cell.length_b   1.000
_cell.length_c   1.000
_cell.angle_alpha   90.00
_cell.angle_beta   90.00
_cell.angle_gamma   90.00
#
_symmetry.space_group_name_H-M   'P 1'
#
loop_
_entity.id
_entity.type
_entity.pdbx_description
1 polymer ?
#
loop_
_entity_poly.entity_id
_entity_poly.type
_entity_poly.pdbx_seq_one_letter_code
_entity_poly.pdbx_strand_id
1 'polypeptide(L)' 'EKAAEIITNFLLSLGLKAEFTKEKGACVYCHPARRANIQVADRVLGEIFELHPAKQKTLDID' A
#
# COMPACT_ATOMS: atom_id res chain seq x y z
N GLU A 1 -5.16 4.55 6.93
CA GLU A 1 -4.55 4.13 8.21
C GLU A 1 -4.82 2.67 8.54
N LYS A 2 -6.09 2.21 8.54
CA LYS A 2 -6.44 0.79 8.80
C LYS A 2 -5.73 -0.26 7.93
N ALA A 3 -5.60 -0.05 6.62
CA ALA A 3 -4.98 -1.05 5.74
C ALA A 3 -3.47 -1.24 6.04
N ALA A 4 -2.76 -0.17 6.37
CA ALA A 4 -1.34 -0.25 6.75
C ALA A 4 -1.18 -0.98 8.09
N GLU A 5 -2.08 -0.75 9.04
CA GLU A 5 -2.11 -1.47 10.32
C GLU A 5 -2.37 -2.97 10.14
N ILE A 6 -3.33 -3.36 9.30
CA ILE A 6 -3.62 -4.77 8.98
C ILE A 6 -2.37 -5.46 8.42
N ILE A 7 -1.72 -4.85 7.43
CA ILE A 7 -0.51 -5.40 6.81
C ILE A 7 0.65 -5.45 7.83
N THR A 8 0.80 -4.42 8.66
CA THR A 8 1.83 -4.41 9.72
C THR A 8 1.64 -5.58 10.68
N ASN A 9 0.42 -5.79 11.17
CA ASN A 9 0.11 -6.87 12.10
C ASN A 9 0.29 -8.24 11.45
N PHE A 10 -0.08 -8.40 10.18
CA PHE A 10 0.16 -9.62 9.43
C PHE A 10 1.65 -9.94 9.31
N LEU A 11 2.48 -8.98 8.91
CA LEU A 11 3.93 -9.17 8.77
C LEU A 11 4.59 -9.45 10.11
N LEU A 12 4.17 -8.76 11.19
CA LEU A 12 4.63 -9.04 12.54
C LEU A 12 4.28 -10.46 12.99
N SER A 13 3.10 -10.98 12.64
CA SER A 13 2.71 -12.37 12.95
C SER A 13 3.60 -13.41 12.27
N LEU A 14 4.26 -13.04 11.17
CA LEU A 14 5.25 -13.86 10.47
C LEU A 14 6.69 -13.66 11.00
N GLY A 15 6.87 -12.83 12.04
CA GLY A 15 8.19 -12.46 12.56
C GLY A 15 8.95 -11.48 11.66
N LEU A 16 8.27 -10.83 10.73
CA LEU A 16 8.86 -9.86 9.80
C LEU A 16 8.62 -8.44 10.28
N LYS A 17 9.69 -7.65 10.36
CA LYS A 17 9.60 -6.21 10.58
C LYS A 17 9.56 -5.51 9.23
N ALA A 18 8.49 -4.77 8.98
CA ALA A 18 8.30 -4.04 7.73
C ALA A 18 8.44 -2.52 7.93
N GLU A 19 8.92 -1.85 6.88
CA GLU A 19 8.99 -0.40 6.77
C GLU A 19 8.14 0.04 5.57
N PHE A 20 7.48 1.20 5.72
CA PHE A 20 6.62 1.75 4.68
C PHE A 20 7.26 3.01 4.10
N THR A 21 7.74 2.92 2.87
CA THR A 21 8.40 4.03 2.19
C THR A 21 7.42 4.67 1.22
N LYS A 22 7.13 5.96 1.41
CA LYS A 22 6.20 6.71 0.54
C LYS A 22 6.79 6.83 -0.85
N GLU A 23 6.05 6.38 -1.85
CA GLU A 23 6.43 6.47 -3.25
C GLU A 23 5.70 7.63 -3.93
N LYS A 24 6.44 8.40 -4.71
CA LYS A 24 5.88 9.44 -5.58
C LYS A 24 6.05 8.99 -7.02
N GLY A 25 4.96 8.99 -7.79
CA GLY A 25 5.02 8.62 -9.21
C GLY A 25 3.64 8.43 -9.83
N ALA A 26 3.61 8.30 -11.16
CA ALA A 26 2.39 8.04 -11.89
C ALA A 26 2.00 6.56 -11.75
N CYS A 27 0.90 6.29 -11.04
CA CYS A 27 0.20 5.00 -11.08
C CYS A 27 -1.22 5.26 -11.60
N VAL A 28 -1.61 4.57 -12.67
CA VAL A 28 -2.91 4.77 -13.35
C VAL A 28 -4.10 4.41 -12.44
N TYR A 29 -3.88 3.52 -11.48
CA TYR A 29 -4.93 2.97 -10.62
C TYR A 29 -4.82 3.42 -9.17
N CYS A 30 -3.75 4.09 -8.78
CA CYS A 30 -3.48 4.45 -7.41
C CYS A 30 -3.74 5.93 -7.17
N HIS A 31 -4.14 6.27 -5.96
CA HIS A 31 -4.19 7.64 -5.51
C HIS A 31 -2.76 8.22 -5.42
N PRO A 32 -2.46 9.36 -6.04
CA PRO A 32 -1.08 9.85 -6.22
C PRO A 32 -0.36 10.21 -4.91
N ALA A 33 -1.11 10.53 -3.86
CA ALA A 33 -0.56 10.87 -2.53
C ALA A 33 -0.66 9.74 -1.49
N ARG A 34 -1.28 8.60 -1.83
CA ARG A 34 -1.60 7.54 -0.86
C ARG A 34 -1.10 6.19 -1.38
N ARG A 35 0.22 6.09 -1.54
CA ARG A 35 0.96 4.91 -1.98
C ARG A 35 2.24 4.76 -1.16
N ALA A 36 2.57 3.52 -0.78
CA ALA A 36 3.81 3.18 -0.13
C ALA A 36 4.29 1.80 -0.55
N ASN A 37 5.60 1.65 -0.68
CA ASN A 37 6.24 0.34 -0.78
C ASN A 37 6.31 -0.31 0.60
N ILE A 38 6.11 -1.62 0.65
CA ILE A 38 6.31 -2.46 1.82
C ILE A 38 7.72 -3.05 1.70
N GLN A 39 8.63 -2.60 2.55
CA GLN A 39 10.01 -3.08 2.60
C GLN A 39 10.21 -4.01 3.80
N VAL A 40 10.91 -5.11 3.58
CA VAL A 40 11.39 -6.00 4.64
C VAL A 40 12.88 -6.22 4.39
N ALA A 41 13.69 -5.77 5.35
CA ALA A 41 15.13 -5.63 5.17
C ALA A 41 15.45 -4.80 3.91
N ASP A 42 16.25 -5.34 3.00
CA ASP A 42 16.72 -4.69 1.76
C ASP A 42 15.80 -4.96 0.55
N ARG A 43 14.64 -5.61 0.75
CA ARG A 43 13.75 -6.04 -0.34
C ARG A 43 12.38 -5.37 -0.28
N VAL A 44 11.90 -4.96 -1.45
CA VAL A 44 10.51 -4.55 -1.65
C VAL A 44 9.66 -5.81 -1.84
N LEU A 45 8.73 -6.07 -0.91
CA LEU A 45 7.82 -7.21 -0.98
C LEU A 45 6.55 -6.91 -1.78
N GLY A 46 6.17 -5.64 -1.85
CA GLY A 46 4.97 -5.20 -2.55
C GLY A 46 4.68 -3.74 -2.29
N GLU A 47 3.47 -3.33 -2.68
CA GLU A 47 2.99 -1.97 -2.49
C GLU A 47 1.59 -1.99 -1.85
N ILE A 48 1.32 -0.96 -1.06
CA ILE A 48 0.00 -0.64 -0.54
C ILE A 48 -0.39 0.73 -1.08
N PHE A 49 -1.60 0.84 -1.61
CA PHE A 49 -2.13 2.09 -2.13
C PHE A 49 -3.62 2.17 -1.93
N GLU A 50 -4.13 3.41 -1.90
CA GLU A 50 -5.54 3.66 -2.08
C GLU A 50 -5.86 3.68 -3.57
N LEU A 51 -6.97 3.05 -3.96
CA LEU A 51 -7.41 3.06 -5.35
C LEU A 51 -7.73 4.50 -5.78
N HIS A 52 -7.41 4.85 -7.03
CA HIS A 52 -7.72 6.16 -7.58
C HIS A 52 -9.25 6.35 -7.61
N PRO A 53 -9.80 7.51 -7.19
CA PRO A 53 -11.25 7.72 -7.12
C PRO A 53 -11.98 7.49 -8.45
N ALA A 54 -11.33 7.88 -9.56
CA ALA A 54 -11.86 7.60 -10.91
C ALA A 54 -12.00 6.09 -11.19
N LYS A 55 -11.12 5.25 -10.63
CA LYS A 55 -11.19 3.79 -10.79
C LYS A 55 -12.21 3.15 -9.86
N GLN A 56 -12.38 3.67 -8.64
CA GLN A 56 -13.47 3.25 -7.74
C GLN A 56 -14.84 3.39 -8.44
N LYS A 57 -15.09 4.56 -9.05
CA LYS A 57 -16.33 4.80 -9.83
C LYS A 57 -16.52 3.84 -10.99
N THR A 58 -15.46 3.50 -11.73
CA THR A 58 -15.58 2.56 -12.85
C THR A 58 -15.81 1.12 -12.42
N LEU A 59 -15.45 0.79 -11.17
CA LEU A 59 -15.59 -0.55 -10.61
C LEU A 59 -16.83 -0.68 -9.71
N ASP A 60 -17.62 0.38 -9.55
CA ASP A 60 -18.79 0.42 -8.67
C ASP A 60 -18.45 0.02 -7.21
N ILE A 61 -17.32 0.53 -6.72
CA ILE A 61 -16.83 0.30 -5.35
C ILE A 61 -17.14 1.55 -4.53
N ASP A 62 -17.97 1.37 -3.49
CA ASP A 62 -18.31 2.38 -2.48
C ASP A 62 -17.20 2.58 -1.43
#